data_AF-A0A961XFL4-F1
#
_entry.id   AF-A0A961XFL4-F1
#
_cell.length_a   1.000
_cell.length_b   1.000
_cell.length_c   1.000
_cell.angle_alpha   90.00
_cell.angle_beta   90.00
_cell.angle_gamma   90.00
#
_symmetry.space_group_name_H-M   'P 1'
#
loop_
_entity.id
_entity.type
_entity.pdbx_description
1 polymer ?
#
loop_
_entity_poly.entity_id
_entity_poly.type
_entity_poly.pdbx_seq_one_letter_code
_entity_poly.pdbx_strand_id
1 'polypeptide(L)'
;MPKASTARKARSRYTRAEITEIFERFRQQRPEPRGELEHVNPFTLLVAVVLSAQSTDVGVNKATRGLFAVADTPQKMLELGEDKVRDY
;
A
#
# COMPACT_ATOMS: atom_id res chain seq x y z
N MET A 1 -26.32 -19.03 26.98
CA MET A 1 -25.68 -19.29 25.66
C MET A 1 -26.22 -18.26 24.66
N PRO A 2 -25.44 -17.26 24.21
CA PRO A 2 -25.93 -16.32 23.20
C PRO A 2 -25.91 -17.00 21.82
N LYS A 3 -27.01 -16.85 21.07
CA LYS A 3 -27.16 -17.39 19.71
C LYS A 3 -26.25 -16.62 18.75
N ALA A 4 -25.48 -17.34 17.94
CA ALA A 4 -24.62 -16.76 16.90
C ALA A 4 -25.45 -15.97 15.88
N SER A 5 -25.10 -14.70 15.69
CA SER A 5 -25.65 -13.84 14.64
C SER A 5 -25.04 -14.26 13.30
N THR A 6 -25.86 -14.82 12.39
CA THR A 6 -25.44 -15.10 11.02
C THR A 6 -25.41 -13.77 10.24
N ALA A 7 -24.20 -13.24 10.03
CA ALA A 7 -24.01 -12.05 9.21
C ALA A 7 -24.57 -12.31 7.78
N ARG A 8 -25.65 -11.61 7.44
CA ARG A 8 -26.26 -11.63 6.10
C ARG A 8 -25.23 -11.06 5.11
N LYS A 9 -24.73 -11.89 4.17
CA LYS A 9 -23.91 -11.42 3.05
C LYS A 9 -24.61 -10.24 2.39
N ALA A 10 -24.07 -9.04 2.53
CA ALA A 10 -24.57 -7.86 1.87
C ALA A 10 -24.49 -8.13 0.35
N ARG A 11 -25.66 -8.23 -0.31
CA ARG A 11 -25.71 -8.31 -1.77
C ARG A 11 -25.29 -6.94 -2.29
N SER A 12 -24.35 -6.92 -3.24
CA SER A 12 -23.93 -5.69 -3.92
C SER A 12 -25.14 -4.93 -4.46
N ARG A 13 -25.07 -3.59 -4.49
CA ARG A 13 -26.06 -2.74 -5.16
C ARG A 13 -26.05 -2.92 -6.69
N TYR A 14 -25.00 -3.54 -7.22
CA TYR A 14 -24.78 -3.77 -8.65
C TYR A 14 -24.92 -5.25 -9.00
N THR A 15 -25.49 -5.51 -10.17
CA THR A 15 -25.43 -6.80 -10.86
C THR A 15 -24.00 -7.12 -11.28
N ARG A 16 -23.75 -8.40 -11.61
CA ARG A 16 -22.44 -8.81 -12.15
C ARG A 16 -22.07 -8.07 -13.44
N ALA A 17 -23.05 -7.83 -14.31
CA ALA A 17 -22.84 -7.09 -15.56
C ALA A 17 -22.42 -5.63 -15.30
N GLU A 18 -23.09 -4.96 -14.35
CA GLU A 18 -22.71 -3.60 -13.94
C GLU A 18 -21.32 -3.54 -13.29
N ILE A 19 -20.95 -4.53 -12.47
CA ILE A 19 -19.60 -4.62 -11.89
C ILE A 19 -18.55 -4.76 -13.00
N THR A 20 -18.78 -5.65 -13.97
CA THR A 20 -17.88 -5.83 -15.11
C THR A 20 -17.73 -4.52 -15.91
N GLU A 21 -18.83 -3.82 -16.17
CA GLU A 21 -18.82 -2.53 -16.86
C GLU A 21 -18.05 -1.45 -16.08
N ILE A 22 -18.17 -1.41 -14.75
CA ILE A 22 -17.39 -0.49 -13.90
C ILE A 22 -15.88 -0.75 -14.05
N PHE A 23 -15.46 -2.01 -13.94
CA PHE A 23 -14.05 -2.37 -14.10
C PHE A 23 -13.55 -2.12 -15.53
N GLU A 24 -14.39 -2.31 -16.54
CA GLU A 24 -14.07 -2.00 -17.92
C GLU A 24 -13.78 -0.50 -18.11
N ARG A 25 -14.63 0.36 -17.54
CA ARG A 25 -14.40 1.82 -17.55
C ARG A 25 -13.13 2.22 -16.83
N PHE A 26 -12.84 1.61 -15.67
CA PHE A 26 -11.58 1.86 -14.96
C PHE A 26 -10.37 1.41 -15.79
N ARG A 27 -10.44 0.26 -16.46
CA ARG A 27 -9.39 -0.24 -17.35
C ARG A 27 -9.18 0.68 -18.55
N GLN A 28 -10.25 1.20 -19.15
CA GLN A 28 -10.15 2.15 -20.26
C GLN A 28 -9.55 3.49 -19.81
N GLN A 29 -9.94 3.99 -18.63
CA GLN A 29 -9.45 5.25 -18.09
C GLN A 29 -8.00 5.16 -17.59
N ARG A 30 -7.62 4.04 -16.97
CA ARG A 30 -6.28 3.76 -16.42
C ARG A 30 -5.83 2.36 -16.86
N PRO A 31 -5.30 2.20 -18.09
CA PRO A 31 -4.90 0.89 -18.62
C PRO A 31 -3.81 0.19 -17.80
N GLU A 32 -2.90 0.97 -17.22
CA GLU A 32 -1.82 0.49 -16.36
C GLU A 32 -1.85 1.25 -15.03
N PRO A 33 -2.75 0.89 -14.09
CA PRO A 33 -2.77 1.53 -12.79
C PRO A 33 -1.48 1.17 -12.03
N ARG A 34 -0.76 2.18 -11.55
CA ARG A 34 0.44 2.03 -10.71
C ARG A 34 0.13 2.46 -9.29
N GLY A 35 0.83 1.88 -8.32
CA GLY A 35 0.80 2.35 -6.93
C GLY A 35 1.52 3.70 -6.80
N GLU A 36 1.14 4.49 -5.81
CA GLU A 36 1.66 5.85 -5.58
C GLU A 36 2.91 5.88 -4.68
N LEU A 37 3.26 4.73 -4.06
CA LEU A 37 4.43 4.60 -3.19
C LEU A 37 5.72 4.52 -4.02
N GLU A 38 6.65 5.43 -3.77
CA GLU A 38 7.98 5.44 -4.37
C GLU A 38 8.84 4.30 -3.80
N HIS A 39 9.39 3.48 -4.69
CA HIS A 39 10.25 2.35 -4.34
C HIS A 39 11.19 2.02 -5.52
N VAL A 40 12.33 1.41 -5.25
CA VAL A 40 13.33 1.03 -6.27
C VAL A 40 13.47 -0.48 -6.43
N ASN A 41 13.05 -1.24 -5.42
CA ASN A 41 13.12 -2.70 -5.39
C ASN A 41 12.06 -3.28 -4.44
N PRO A 42 11.83 -4.61 -4.43
CA PRO A 42 10.82 -5.24 -3.58
C PRO A 42 10.99 -5.01 -2.07
N PHE A 43 12.23 -4.85 -1.58
CA PHE A 43 12.48 -4.56 -0.17
C PHE A 43 12.03 -3.14 0.19
N THR A 44 12.40 -2.14 -0.61
CA THR A 44 11.94 -0.76 -0.39
C THR A 44 10.43 -0.62 -0.53
N LEU A 45 9.78 -1.41 -1.41
CA LEU A 45 8.33 -1.48 -1.48
C LEU A 45 7.73 -2.06 -0.18
N LEU A 46 8.29 -3.15 0.35
CA LEU A 46 7.84 -3.71 1.62
C LEU A 46 7.94 -2.67 2.75
N VAL A 47 9.05 -1.96 2.86
CA VAL A 47 9.24 -0.91 3.87
C VAL A 47 8.23 0.22 3.68
N ALA A 48 8.02 0.70 2.45
CA ALA A 48 7.02 1.73 2.16
C ALA A 48 5.59 1.28 2.53
N VAL A 49 5.24 0.02 2.25
CA VAL A 49 3.95 -0.56 2.63
C VAL A 49 3.79 -0.63 4.15
N VAL A 50 4.82 -1.03 4.89
CA VAL A 50 4.79 -1.05 6.37
C VAL A 50 4.56 0.36 6.92
N LEU A 51 5.24 1.38 6.37
CA LEU A 51 5.10 2.78 6.78
C LEU A 51 3.76 3.42 6.36
N SER A 52 3.05 2.84 5.39
CA SER A 52 1.76 3.36 4.92
C SER A 52 0.63 3.21 5.94
N ALA A 53 0.81 2.36 6.95
CA ALA A 53 -0.19 2.15 7.99
C ALA A 53 -0.53 3.48 8.69
N GLN A 54 -1.81 3.89 8.61
CA GLN A 54 -2.31 5.14 9.21
C GLN A 54 -1.59 6.41 8.70
N SER A 55 -0.99 6.35 7.51
CA SER A 55 -0.30 7.47 6.86
C SER A 55 -0.91 7.75 5.47
N THR A 56 -0.33 8.72 4.77
CA THR A 56 -0.67 9.03 3.36
C THR A 56 0.52 8.71 2.49
N ASP A 57 0.30 8.34 1.22
CA ASP A 57 1.39 8.06 0.27
C ASP A 57 2.38 9.23 0.17
N VAL A 58 1.86 10.47 0.26
CA VAL A 58 2.69 11.70 0.30
C VAL A 58 3.60 11.73 1.54
N GLY A 59 3.07 11.38 2.70
CA GLY A 59 3.83 11.30 3.95
C GLY A 59 4.88 10.21 3.92
N VAL A 60 4.52 9.03 3.40
CA VAL A 60 5.47 7.90 3.23
C VAL A 60 6.59 8.31 2.28
N ASN A 61 6.28 8.81 1.10
CA ASN A 61 7.29 9.21 0.10
C ASN A 61 8.22 10.32 0.64
N LYS A 62 7.72 11.20 1.51
CA LYS A 62 8.56 12.21 2.16
C LYS A 62 9.63 11.59 3.07
N ALA A 63 9.26 10.62 3.90
CA ALA A 63 10.20 9.92 4.78
C ALA A 63 11.14 8.98 4.00
N THR A 64 10.60 8.25 3.02
CA THR A 64 11.34 7.18 2.36
C THR A 64 12.34 7.65 1.30
N ARG A 65 12.14 8.81 0.65
CA ARG A 65 13.10 9.32 -0.37
C ARG A 65 14.52 9.43 0.16
N GLY A 66 14.68 10.02 1.34
CA GLY A 66 15.99 10.16 1.99
C GLY A 66 16.51 8.81 2.48
N LEU A 67 15.64 8.04 3.14
CA LEU A 67 15.99 6.73 3.70
C LEU A 67 16.47 5.76 2.61
N PHE A 68 15.76 5.65 1.49
CA PHE A 68 16.10 4.71 0.42
C PHE A 68 17.32 5.14 -0.40
N ALA A 69 17.68 6.42 -0.41
CA ALA A 69 18.93 6.86 -1.02
C ALA A 69 20.16 6.30 -0.28
N VAL A 70 20.05 6.01 1.02
CA VAL A 70 21.16 5.51 1.84
C VAL A 70 21.00 4.04 2.27
N ALA A 71 19.77 3.53 2.36
CA ALA A 71 19.44 2.21 2.89
C ALA A 71 18.36 1.48 2.07
N ASP A 72 18.70 1.11 0.84
CA ASP A 72 17.83 0.38 -0.10
C ASP A 72 17.92 -1.15 0.00
N THR A 73 18.71 -1.69 0.93
CA THR A 73 18.84 -3.13 1.18
C THR A 73 18.64 -3.45 2.66
N PRO A 74 18.23 -4.69 3.01
CA PRO A 74 18.09 -5.10 4.41
C PRO A 74 19.37 -4.88 5.24
N GLN A 75 20.54 -5.16 4.65
CA GLN A 75 21.84 -5.02 5.31
C GLN A 75 22.15 -3.54 5.59
N LYS A 76 21.97 -2.65 4.61
CA LYS A 76 22.19 -1.21 4.81
C LYS A 76 21.22 -0.62 5.83
N MET A 77 19.97 -1.07 5.84
CA MET A 77 18.98 -0.64 6.83
C MET A 77 19.36 -1.08 8.26
N LEU A 78 19.88 -2.30 8.40
CA LEU A 78 20.40 -2.81 9.66
C LEU A 78 21.64 -2.04 10.12
N GLU A 79 22.59 -1.79 9.21
CA GLU A 79 23.81 -1.01 9.47
C GLU A 79 23.52 0.45 9.82
N LEU A 80 22.46 1.03 9.25
CA LEU A 80 22.01 2.38 9.57
C LEU A 80 21.57 2.48 11.05
N GLY A 81 20.94 1.43 11.56
CA GLY A 81 20.50 1.32 12.96
C GLY A 81 19.17 2.01 13.24
N GLU A 82 18.45 1.51 14.25
CA GLU A 82 17.09 1.95 14.59
C GLU A 82 16.99 3.46 14.87
N ASP A 83 17.92 4.00 15.66
CA ASP A 83 17.88 5.42 16.04
C ASP A 83 17.92 6.34 14.81
N LYS A 84 18.77 6.03 13.83
CA LYS A 84 18.85 6.82 12.60
C LYS A 84 17.63 6.61 11.73
N VAL A 85 17.10 5.38 11.64
CA VAL A 85 15.87 5.07 10.88
C VAL A 85 14.68 5.86 11.42
N ARG A 86 14.57 6.01 12.75
CA ARG A 86 13.49 6.78 13.41
C ARG A 86 13.51 8.28 13.06
N ASP A 87 14.68 8.82 12.73
CA ASP A 87 14.86 10.26 12.51
C ASP A 87 14.63 10.69 11.03
N TYR A 88 14.31 9.74 10.13
CA TYR A 88 13.87 10.01 8.75
C TYR A 88 12.36 10.28 8.67
#